data_AF-A0A6V7XVG6-F1
#
_entry.id   AF-A0A6V7XVG6-F1
#
_cell.length_a   1.000
_cell.length_b   1.000
_cell.length_c   1.000
_cell.angle_alpha   90.00
_cell.angle_beta   90.00
_cell.angle_gamma   90.00
#
_symmetry.space_group_name_H-M   'P 1'
#
loop_
_entity.id
_entity.type
_entity.pdbx_description
1 polymer ?
#
loop_
_entity_poly.entity_id
_entity_poly.type
_entity_poly.pdbx_seq_one_letter_code
_entity_poly.pdbx_strand_id
1 'polypeptide(L)'
;MAQCRNFTICDYLAFELIDGHLFMIVNLGSGDIRLQASAKSLNDGLWHSVVMERGGRKGFISVDSLRTEFSCPGISANLDIDEPIFLGAVPWPDLFSFDQENGNNHQVEAVTVIEMGETAKMKRNFPSSVWTINLRQGFLGCMKNIRLNGINIEIAHMFQSTKLLPTERPTERSLSSKTNKSISLGCPFSFSVDFCKKPGSKNPCKNGGICSSYHNSFHCDCSDTPFDGISCQQKPRPLPFPLPESLSAKFHFSDSWQLEAENLEIKFRPKLGTTLNELNKQKKLFVLIDTKSDIINEKDEDKQRLLIAITGSGGLIVHWVFQGNEQSTFNLSSANITNNIHWHSLKLIRRGQRMALKLDGKWHNQSLNNIGNKPLILSINEIAIAQPIGTAKIANNLEHLFRFHGDLRILSLNGHDLLRPIRVMKRQKGSSTSSQIQELNLNSSEQVETTNIKMDNKYRNLSADHALKNGGRLRQTTTKLSPESDVALTCTELDSLFSLNNPRP
;
A
#
# COMPACT_ATOMS: atom_id res chain seq x y z
N MET A 1 15.04 15.20 3.59
CA MET A 1 14.74 14.50 4.86
C MET A 1 16.05 14.14 5.55
N ALA A 2 16.09 14.13 6.88
CA ALA A 2 17.23 13.69 7.71
C ALA A 2 16.86 12.38 8.44
N GLN A 3 17.84 11.52 8.75
CA GLN A 3 17.66 10.19 9.37
C GLN A 3 17.86 10.22 10.89
N CYS A 4 17.20 9.30 11.60
CA CYS A 4 17.22 9.20 13.05
C CYS A 4 18.22 8.17 13.59
N ARG A 5 19.07 8.55 14.57
CA ARG A 5 19.93 7.62 15.32
C ARG A 5 19.29 7.03 16.59
N ASN A 6 18.22 7.61 17.12
CA ASN A 6 17.45 7.08 18.26
C ASN A 6 15.95 7.37 18.13
N PHE A 7 15.11 6.40 18.52
CA PHE A 7 13.69 6.25 18.17
C PHE A 7 12.71 7.36 18.62
N THR A 8 13.15 8.42 19.30
CA THR A 8 12.24 9.42 19.89
C THR A 8 12.74 10.87 19.82
N ILE A 9 13.97 11.13 19.36
CA ILE A 9 14.58 12.47 19.44
C ILE A 9 15.50 12.69 18.25
N CYS A 10 14.94 12.90 17.06
CA CYS A 10 15.74 13.48 15.99
C CYS A 10 14.94 14.48 15.20
N ASP A 11 15.67 15.49 14.79
CA ASP A 11 15.19 16.63 14.08
C ASP A 11 14.98 16.26 12.62
N TYR A 12 13.84 16.63 12.07
CA TYR A 12 13.58 16.44 10.66
C TYR A 12 12.64 17.48 10.10
N LEU A 13 12.85 17.75 8.82
CA LEU A 13 11.95 18.48 7.96
C LEU A 13 11.62 17.59 6.75
N ALA A 14 10.33 17.43 6.49
CA ALA A 14 9.83 16.67 5.36
C ALA A 14 8.70 17.44 4.66
N PHE A 15 8.66 17.26 3.34
CA PHE A 15 7.55 17.66 2.50
C PHE A 15 7.06 16.40 1.79
N GLU A 16 5.76 16.20 1.77
CA GLU A 16 5.14 15.08 1.06
C GLU A 16 3.83 15.48 0.41
N LEU A 17 3.47 14.78 -0.67
CA LEU A 17 2.17 14.90 -1.31
C LEU A 17 1.32 13.69 -0.91
N ILE A 18 0.17 13.94 -0.29
CA ILE A 18 -0.83 12.92 0.03
C ILE A 18 -2.12 13.30 -0.66
N ASP A 19 -2.63 12.42 -1.53
CA ASP A 19 -3.84 12.65 -2.34
C ASP A 19 -3.80 14.02 -3.05
N GLY A 20 -2.62 14.36 -3.57
CA GLY A 20 -2.33 15.61 -4.27
C GLY A 20 -2.16 16.85 -3.38
N HIS A 21 -2.41 16.79 -2.08
CA HIS A 21 -2.22 17.92 -1.17
C HIS A 21 -0.82 17.90 -0.56
N LEU A 22 -0.19 19.07 -0.45
CA LEU A 22 1.14 19.23 0.14
C LEU A 22 1.03 19.25 1.67
N PHE A 23 1.83 18.40 2.31
CA PHE A 23 2.04 18.40 3.75
C PHE A 23 3.49 18.79 4.07
N MET A 24 3.65 19.61 5.09
CA MET A 24 4.92 19.90 5.73
C MET A 24 4.94 19.22 7.10
N ILE A 25 6.00 18.51 7.41
CA ILE A 25 6.21 17.87 8.70
C ILE A 25 7.54 18.36 9.27
N VAL A 26 7.51 18.86 10.51
CA VAL A 26 8.68 19.40 11.20
C VAL A 26 8.74 18.89 12.63
N ASN A 27 9.86 18.29 13.01
CA ASN A 27 10.21 17.97 14.38
C ASN A 27 11.52 18.67 14.73
N LEU A 28 11.53 19.39 15.85
CA LEU A 28 12.72 20.07 16.39
C LEU A 28 13.26 19.37 17.65
N GLY A 29 12.78 18.15 17.95
CA GLY A 29 13.21 17.34 19.10
C GLY A 29 12.22 17.30 20.27
N SER A 30 11.09 17.99 20.19
CA SER A 30 10.03 18.00 21.22
C SER A 30 8.65 17.60 20.69
N GLY A 31 8.63 16.75 19.64
CA GLY A 31 7.42 16.36 18.92
C GLY A 31 7.26 17.12 17.61
N ASP A 32 6.54 16.51 16.69
CA ASP A 32 6.35 17.04 15.34
C ASP A 32 5.02 17.78 15.17
N ILE A 33 5.02 18.68 14.18
CA ILE A 33 3.79 19.19 13.58
C ILE A 33 3.64 18.61 12.18
N ARG A 34 2.42 18.20 11.84
CA ARG A 34 2.01 17.85 10.49
C ARG A 34 0.99 18.87 10.00
N LEU A 35 1.40 19.71 9.06
CA LEU A 35 0.57 20.78 8.50
C LEU A 35 0.22 20.49 7.05
N GLN A 36 -1.07 20.50 6.71
CA GLN A 36 -1.49 20.59 5.31
C GLN A 36 -1.23 22.02 4.82
N ALA A 37 -0.24 22.16 3.94
CA ALA A 37 0.25 23.44 3.44
C ALA A 37 -0.54 23.95 2.23
N SER A 38 -1.19 23.06 1.47
CA SER A 38 -2.01 23.44 0.32
C SER A 38 -3.51 23.24 0.59
N ALA A 39 -4.32 24.25 0.22
CA ALA A 39 -5.77 24.16 0.27
C ALA A 39 -6.36 23.37 -0.91
N LYS A 40 -5.63 23.33 -2.03
CA LYS A 40 -6.00 22.61 -3.25
C LYS A 40 -5.01 21.48 -3.51
N SER A 41 -5.46 20.53 -4.33
CA SER A 41 -4.59 19.52 -4.90
C SER A 41 -3.60 20.17 -5.87
N LEU A 42 -2.33 19.76 -5.78
CA LEU A 42 -1.19 20.20 -6.59
C LEU A 42 -0.78 19.18 -7.66
N ASN A 43 -1.61 18.16 -7.88
CA ASN A 43 -1.40 17.14 -8.91
C ASN A 43 -2.09 17.49 -10.24
N ASP A 44 -2.32 18.78 -10.49
CA ASP A 44 -2.90 19.31 -11.73
C ASP A 44 -1.87 19.39 -12.87
N GLY A 45 -0.61 19.01 -12.59
CA GLY A 45 0.56 19.00 -13.46
C GLY A 45 1.18 20.37 -13.70
N LEU A 46 0.63 21.45 -13.14
CA LEU A 46 1.16 22.80 -13.26
C LEU A 46 2.36 23.00 -12.32
N TRP A 47 3.10 24.08 -12.57
CA TRP A 47 4.17 24.48 -11.68
C TRP A 47 3.58 25.18 -10.45
N HIS A 48 3.87 24.62 -9.27
CA HIS A 48 3.55 25.24 -7.99
C HIS A 48 4.82 25.76 -7.31
N SER A 49 4.69 26.87 -6.58
CA SER A 49 5.77 27.47 -5.80
C SER A 49 5.58 27.20 -4.31
N VAL A 50 6.61 26.68 -3.65
CA VAL A 50 6.61 26.40 -2.20
C VAL A 50 7.77 27.15 -1.56
N VAL A 51 7.46 28.02 -0.59
CA VAL A 51 8.45 28.77 0.20
C VAL A 51 8.18 28.51 1.68
N MET A 52 9.20 28.10 2.43
CA MET A 52 9.11 27.93 3.87
C MET A 52 10.22 28.75 4.53
N GLU A 53 9.83 29.57 5.51
CA GLU A 53 10.75 30.36 6.31
C GLU A 53 10.43 30.15 7.78
N ARG A 54 11.46 30.00 8.61
CA ARG A 54 11.32 29.84 10.05
C ARG A 54 12.36 30.65 10.81
N GLY A 55 11.94 31.15 11.97
CA GLY A 55 12.80 31.70 13.01
C GLY A 55 12.55 30.95 14.31
N GLY A 56 13.52 30.13 14.74
CA GLY A 56 13.34 29.22 15.87
C GLY A 56 12.16 28.27 15.65
N ARG A 57 11.17 28.31 16.55
CA ARG A 57 9.99 27.44 16.56
C ARG A 57 8.86 27.87 15.63
N LYS A 58 8.84 29.13 15.22
CA LYS A 58 7.74 29.72 14.46
C LYS A 58 8.21 30.01 13.04
N GLY A 59 7.26 30.00 12.12
CA GLY A 59 7.53 30.28 10.73
C GLY A 59 6.26 30.32 9.90
N PHE A 60 6.45 30.34 8.61
CA PHE A 60 5.37 30.19 7.66
C PHE A 60 5.78 29.29 6.50
N ILE A 61 4.78 28.70 5.87
CA ILE A 61 4.88 28.06 4.58
C ILE A 61 3.92 28.76 3.62
N SER A 62 4.36 29.01 2.40
CA SER A 62 3.57 29.63 1.34
C SER A 62 3.51 28.70 0.13
N VAL A 63 2.31 28.35 -0.30
CA VAL A 63 2.05 27.57 -1.53
C VAL A 63 1.27 28.46 -2.51
N ASP A 64 1.85 28.75 -3.67
CA ASP A 64 1.29 29.65 -4.69
C ASP A 64 0.81 31.00 -4.12
N SER A 65 1.60 31.57 -3.21
CA SER A 65 1.33 32.81 -2.46
C SER A 65 0.34 32.68 -1.30
N LEU A 66 -0.32 31.54 -1.11
CA LEU A 66 -1.14 31.29 0.07
C LEU A 66 -0.23 30.93 1.25
N ARG A 67 -0.11 31.87 2.19
CA ARG A 67 0.72 31.76 3.38
C ARG A 67 -0.06 31.16 4.56
N THR A 68 0.56 30.18 5.20
CA THR A 68 0.08 29.52 6.41
C THR A 68 1.17 29.57 7.48
N GLU A 69 0.84 30.15 8.64
CA GLU A 69 1.77 30.21 9.77
C GLU A 69 1.78 28.89 10.55
N PHE A 70 2.91 28.57 11.16
CA PHE A 70 3.04 27.40 12.02
C PHE A 70 3.91 27.68 13.25
N SER A 71 3.73 26.86 14.27
CA SER A 71 4.56 26.84 15.48
C SER A 71 4.81 25.40 15.89
N CYS A 72 6.08 25.02 16.02
CA CYS A 72 6.47 23.70 16.50
C CYS A 72 6.18 23.55 18.01
N PRO A 73 5.76 22.36 18.48
CA PRO A 73 5.45 22.12 19.89
C PRO A 73 6.71 22.10 20.76
N GLY A 74 6.52 22.02 22.08
CA GLY A 74 7.61 21.82 23.04
C GLY A 74 8.51 23.03 23.31
N ILE A 75 9.81 22.79 23.51
CA ILE A 75 10.79 23.86 23.87
C ILE A 75 11.92 24.00 22.85
N SER A 76 12.23 22.96 22.08
CA SER A 76 13.33 22.98 21.13
C SER A 76 13.07 23.91 19.95
N ALA A 77 14.07 24.69 19.54
CA ALA A 77 13.97 25.71 18.49
C ALA A 77 14.96 25.51 17.32
N ASN A 78 15.99 24.71 17.52
CA ASN A 78 16.98 24.39 16.51
C ASN A 78 16.49 23.23 15.64
N LEU A 79 17.01 23.14 14.42
CA LEU A 79 16.77 22.03 13.51
C LEU A 79 18.15 21.50 13.14
N ASP A 80 18.59 20.47 13.84
CA ASP A 80 19.93 19.93 13.73
C ASP A 80 19.93 18.73 12.76
N ILE A 81 20.40 18.97 11.54
CA ILE A 81 20.41 17.97 10.45
C ILE A 81 21.84 17.48 10.21
N ASP A 82 22.15 16.29 10.72
CA ASP A 82 23.44 15.62 10.50
C ASP A 82 23.45 14.70 9.26
N GLU A 83 22.26 14.38 8.74
CA GLU A 83 22.07 13.38 7.69
C GLU A 83 21.85 14.02 6.31
N PRO A 84 22.14 13.30 5.21
CA PRO A 84 22.01 13.84 3.86
C PRO A 84 20.58 14.29 3.54
N ILE A 85 20.44 15.40 2.83
CA ILE A 85 19.13 15.89 2.37
C ILE A 85 18.69 15.08 1.14
N PHE A 86 17.68 14.23 1.35
CA PHE A 86 17.04 13.51 0.25
C PHE A 86 16.00 14.36 -0.48
N LEU A 87 16.00 14.28 -1.82
CA LEU A 87 15.01 14.86 -2.72
C LEU A 87 14.36 13.74 -3.53
N GLY A 88 13.04 13.80 -3.67
CA GLY A 88 12.28 12.85 -4.47
C GLY A 88 11.99 11.54 -3.73
N ALA A 89 13.01 10.84 -3.27
CA ALA A 89 12.89 9.59 -2.54
C ALA A 89 14.06 9.41 -1.57
N VAL A 90 13.87 8.56 -0.56
CA VAL A 90 14.98 8.07 0.28
C VAL A 90 15.45 6.70 -0.24
N PRO A 91 16.65 6.24 0.13
CA PRO A 91 17.11 4.93 -0.27
C PRO A 91 16.55 3.89 0.72
N TRP A 92 15.37 3.36 0.44
CA TRP A 92 14.74 2.34 1.29
C TRP A 92 15.62 1.08 1.39
N PRO A 93 15.82 0.52 2.59
CA PRO A 93 16.49 -0.76 2.74
C PRO A 93 15.67 -1.87 2.08
N ASP A 94 16.34 -2.86 1.46
CA ASP A 94 15.68 -4.11 1.10
C ASP A 94 15.69 -5.03 2.33
N LEU A 95 14.53 -5.22 2.95
CA LEU A 95 14.37 -6.00 4.19
C LEU A 95 14.83 -7.45 4.11
N PHE A 96 14.93 -8.01 2.90
CA PHE A 96 15.39 -9.37 2.68
C PHE A 96 16.57 -9.40 1.70
N SER A 97 17.38 -8.33 1.71
CA SER A 97 18.74 -8.41 1.18
C SER A 97 19.56 -9.24 2.15
N PHE A 98 20.18 -10.31 1.62
CA PHE A 98 21.12 -11.13 2.37
C PHE A 98 22.51 -10.58 2.05
N ASP A 99 23.11 -9.85 3.00
CA ASP A 99 24.53 -9.52 2.90
C ASP A 99 25.30 -10.83 3.03
N GLN A 100 25.80 -11.36 1.90
CA GLN A 100 26.76 -12.46 1.91
C GLN A 100 28.13 -11.94 2.38
N GLU A 101 28.23 -11.44 3.61
CA GLU A 101 29.50 -10.94 4.12
C GLU A 101 30.29 -11.95 4.96
N ASN A 102 29.79 -13.14 5.25
CA ASN A 102 30.64 -14.22 5.77
C ASN A 102 30.17 -15.59 5.27
N GLY A 103 31.07 -16.30 4.58
CA GLY A 103 30.88 -17.63 4.02
C GLY A 103 30.75 -18.75 5.06
N ASN A 104 29.89 -18.58 6.06
CA ASN A 104 29.50 -19.66 6.95
C ASN A 104 28.20 -20.28 6.44
N ASN A 105 28.32 -21.51 5.97
CA ASN A 105 27.23 -22.41 5.59
C ASN A 105 26.17 -22.48 6.71
N HIS A 106 25.17 -21.61 6.65
CA HIS A 106 23.93 -21.85 7.38
C HIS A 106 23.14 -22.88 6.57
N GLN A 107 23.35 -24.15 6.91
CA GLN A 107 22.49 -25.23 6.48
C GLN A 107 21.08 -24.93 7.01
N VAL A 108 20.22 -24.44 6.13
CA VAL A 108 18.79 -24.30 6.40
C VAL A 108 18.16 -25.69 6.23
N GLU A 109 18.35 -26.58 7.21
CA GLU A 109 17.66 -27.87 7.27
C GLU A 109 16.14 -27.68 7.35
N ALA A 110 15.37 -28.58 6.74
CA ALA A 110 13.89 -28.56 6.61
C ALA A 110 13.13 -27.65 7.61
N VAL A 111 12.57 -26.54 7.10
CA VAL A 111 12.00 -25.49 7.96
C VAL A 111 10.48 -25.35 7.74
N THR A 112 9.70 -25.79 8.73
CA THR A 112 8.27 -25.46 8.91
C THR A 112 8.07 -24.06 9.52
N VAL A 113 9.13 -23.40 9.99
CA VAL A 113 9.13 -22.04 10.59
C VAL A 113 10.35 -21.27 10.09
N ILE A 114 10.26 -20.46 9.03
CA ILE A 114 11.40 -19.64 8.59
C ILE A 114 11.70 -18.65 9.72
N GLU A 115 12.63 -19.01 10.61
CA GLU A 115 13.29 -18.13 11.56
C GLU A 115 14.58 -17.69 10.87
N MET A 116 14.65 -16.42 10.45
CA MET A 116 15.91 -15.90 9.93
C MET A 116 16.91 -15.83 11.10
N GLY A 117 17.89 -16.73 11.09
CA GLY A 117 18.87 -16.92 12.19
C GLY A 117 19.83 -15.76 12.44
N GLU A 118 19.80 -14.73 11.58
CA GLU A 118 20.40 -13.44 11.86
C GLU A 118 19.31 -12.37 11.80
N THR A 119 19.22 -11.53 12.83
CA THR A 119 18.25 -10.44 12.91
C THR A 119 18.42 -9.54 11.69
N ALA A 120 17.41 -9.45 10.83
CA ALA A 120 17.46 -8.54 9.69
C ALA A 120 17.60 -7.11 10.23
N LYS A 121 18.75 -6.47 9.94
CA LYS A 121 19.01 -5.10 10.38
C LYS A 121 18.26 -4.13 9.50
N MET A 122 17.23 -3.49 10.06
CA MET A 122 16.55 -2.39 9.37
C MET A 122 17.39 -1.12 9.54
N LYS A 123 18.40 -0.95 8.66
CA LYS A 123 19.44 0.09 8.83
C LYS A 123 18.95 1.54 8.74
N ARG A 124 17.63 1.80 8.61
CA ARG A 124 17.06 3.15 8.62
C ARG A 124 15.71 3.21 9.30
N ASN A 125 15.67 3.86 10.46
CA ASN A 125 14.42 4.23 11.12
C ASN A 125 13.93 5.56 10.55
N PHE A 126 12.77 5.53 9.92
CA PHE A 126 12.11 6.72 9.39
C PHE A 126 11.05 7.22 10.38
N PRO A 127 10.83 8.54 10.49
CA PRO A 127 9.81 9.08 11.37
C PRO A 127 8.41 8.58 10.96
N SER A 128 7.62 8.09 11.92
CA SER A 128 6.29 7.52 11.66
C SER A 128 5.32 8.51 11.03
N SER A 129 5.47 9.80 11.36
CA SER A 129 4.57 10.86 10.92
C SER A 129 4.83 11.35 9.49
N VAL A 130 5.94 10.95 8.88
CA VAL A 130 6.14 11.06 7.43
C VAL A 130 5.60 9.77 6.82
N TRP A 131 4.48 9.85 6.11
CA TRP A 131 3.79 8.64 5.67
C TRP A 131 4.39 8.08 4.39
N THR A 132 4.68 8.95 3.41
CA THR A 132 5.19 8.53 2.09
C THR A 132 6.46 7.70 2.18
N ILE A 133 7.35 8.03 3.11
CA ILE A 133 8.59 7.28 3.34
C ILE A 133 8.32 5.86 3.86
N ASN A 134 7.43 5.72 4.85
CA ASN A 134 7.06 4.42 5.41
C ASN A 134 6.22 3.59 4.44
N LEU A 135 5.50 4.22 3.53
CA LEU A 135 4.74 3.59 2.45
C LEU A 135 5.59 3.25 1.21
N ARG A 136 6.87 3.63 1.20
CA ARG A 136 7.81 3.47 0.08
C ARG A 136 7.36 4.16 -1.21
N GLN A 137 6.80 5.35 -1.06
CA GLN A 137 6.30 6.17 -2.15
C GLN A 137 7.21 7.39 -2.34
N GLY A 138 7.97 7.39 -3.43
CA GLY A 138 8.76 8.54 -3.84
C GLY A 138 7.94 9.52 -4.67
N PHE A 139 8.35 10.78 -4.69
CA PHE A 139 7.82 11.79 -5.59
C PHE A 139 8.18 11.44 -7.04
N LEU A 140 7.14 11.41 -7.89
CA LEU A 140 7.28 11.38 -9.34
C LEU A 140 6.76 12.69 -9.90
N GLY A 141 7.64 13.47 -10.51
CA GLY A 141 7.30 14.80 -10.98
C GLY A 141 8.54 15.60 -11.40
N CYS A 142 8.33 16.89 -11.66
CA CYS A 142 9.41 17.82 -11.96
C CYS A 142 9.69 18.75 -10.78
N MET A 143 10.96 19.07 -10.56
CA MET A 143 11.41 20.09 -9.61
C MET A 143 12.37 21.05 -10.29
N LYS A 144 12.34 22.33 -9.92
CA LYS A 144 13.29 23.36 -10.37
C LYS A 144 13.48 24.42 -9.29
N ASN A 145 14.56 25.19 -9.40
CA ASN A 145 14.84 26.34 -8.52
C ASN A 145 14.80 25.99 -7.01
N ILE A 146 15.38 24.85 -6.62
CA ILE A 146 15.48 24.49 -5.21
C ILE A 146 16.53 25.38 -4.55
N ARG A 147 16.13 26.04 -3.46
CA ARG A 147 17.01 26.88 -2.66
C ARG A 147 16.96 26.46 -1.20
N LEU A 148 18.11 26.34 -0.57
CA LEU A 148 18.25 26.09 0.86
C LEU A 148 18.93 27.30 1.49
N ASN A 149 18.25 27.96 2.43
CA ASN A 149 18.73 29.22 3.05
C ASN A 149 19.15 30.28 2.01
N GLY A 150 18.38 30.40 0.93
CA GLY A 150 18.66 31.32 -0.19
C GLY A 150 19.68 30.82 -1.22
N ILE A 151 20.43 29.76 -0.91
CA ILE A 151 21.45 29.19 -1.80
C ILE A 151 20.80 28.24 -2.80
N ASN A 152 20.96 28.50 -4.10
CA ASN A 152 20.55 27.57 -5.15
C ASN A 152 21.46 26.35 -5.17
N ILE A 153 20.87 25.16 -5.03
CA ILE A 153 21.63 23.91 -4.94
C ILE A 153 21.94 23.27 -6.32
N GLU A 154 21.48 23.88 -7.42
CA GLU A 154 21.76 23.45 -8.79
C GLU A 154 21.56 21.94 -9.03
N ILE A 155 20.40 21.41 -8.62
CA ILE A 155 20.08 19.97 -8.66
C ILE A 155 20.37 19.28 -10.00
N ALA A 156 20.27 20.00 -11.11
CA ALA A 156 20.56 19.49 -12.45
C ALA A 156 22.06 19.16 -12.61
N HIS A 157 22.93 20.06 -12.16
CA HIS A 157 24.38 19.88 -12.20
C HIS A 157 24.82 18.77 -11.23
N MET A 158 24.27 18.78 -10.01
CA MET A 158 24.51 17.70 -9.05
C MET A 158 24.15 16.33 -9.65
N PHE A 159 23.00 16.21 -10.30
CA PHE A 159 22.60 14.96 -10.95
C PHE A 159 23.53 14.56 -12.11
N GLN A 160 23.93 15.51 -12.97
CA GLN A 160 24.89 15.25 -14.05
C GLN A 160 26.22 14.71 -13.51
N SER A 161 26.75 15.31 -12.44
CA SER A 161 28.01 14.88 -11.83
C SER A 161 27.94 13.44 -11.29
N THR A 162 26.81 13.04 -10.68
CA THR A 162 26.62 11.66 -10.18
C THR A 162 26.55 10.60 -11.28
N LYS A 163 26.11 10.98 -12.49
CA LYS A 163 26.13 10.08 -13.66
C LYS A 163 27.53 9.85 -14.23
N LEU A 164 28.48 10.72 -13.92
CA LEU A 164 29.86 10.67 -14.42
C LEU A 164 30.81 9.93 -13.48
N LEU A 165 30.36 9.55 -12.27
CA LEU A 165 31.14 8.69 -11.37
C LEU A 165 31.23 7.28 -11.98
N PRO A 166 32.43 6.68 -12.10
CA PRO A 166 32.57 5.33 -12.63
C PRO A 166 31.88 4.36 -11.68
N THR A 167 30.79 3.74 -12.11
CA THR A 167 30.32 2.50 -11.48
C THR A 167 31.47 1.50 -11.58
N GLU A 168 31.91 0.98 -10.45
CA GLU A 168 32.97 -0.03 -10.37
C GLU A 168 32.76 -1.17 -11.38
N ARG A 169 33.88 -1.73 -11.85
CA ARG A 169 33.98 -2.65 -12.99
C ARG A 169 32.82 -3.66 -13.04
N PRO A 170 32.13 -3.79 -14.19
CA PRO A 170 31.06 -4.76 -14.33
C PRO A 170 31.68 -6.16 -14.37
N THR A 171 31.55 -6.92 -13.28
CA THR A 171 31.66 -8.39 -13.36
C THR A 171 30.46 -8.90 -14.17
N GLU A 172 30.74 -9.59 -15.26
CA GLU A 172 29.78 -10.21 -16.17
C GLU A 172 28.89 -11.24 -15.45
N ARG A 173 27.87 -10.77 -14.74
CA ARG A 173 26.68 -11.55 -14.31
C ARG A 173 25.56 -10.72 -13.68
N SER A 174 25.64 -9.39 -13.65
CA SER A 174 24.50 -8.54 -13.26
C SER A 174 23.49 -8.41 -14.40
N LEU A 175 22.64 -9.42 -14.52
CA LEU A 175 21.41 -9.35 -15.30
C LEU A 175 20.59 -8.15 -14.81
N SER A 176 20.53 -7.10 -15.64
CA SER A 176 19.71 -5.87 -15.53
C SER A 176 20.26 -4.67 -14.74
N SER A 177 21.41 -4.11 -15.15
CA SER A 177 21.59 -2.65 -15.06
C SER A 177 20.74 -1.96 -16.13
N LYS A 178 19.43 -1.86 -15.87
CA LYS A 178 18.44 -1.17 -16.72
C LYS A 178 17.71 -0.06 -15.95
N THR A 179 18.33 0.46 -14.88
CA THR A 179 17.63 1.27 -13.86
C THR A 179 18.26 2.62 -13.51
N ASN A 180 19.14 3.18 -14.35
CA ASN A 180 19.59 4.59 -14.20
C ASN A 180 18.85 5.55 -15.14
N LYS A 181 17.51 5.41 -15.24
CA LYS A 181 16.60 6.30 -16.02
C LYS A 181 15.50 6.96 -15.18
N SER A 182 15.56 6.90 -13.85
CA SER A 182 14.51 7.47 -12.98
C SER A 182 14.55 9.00 -12.87
N ILE A 183 15.70 9.63 -13.10
CA ILE A 183 15.86 11.08 -13.12
C ILE A 183 16.40 11.50 -14.50
N SER A 184 15.78 12.52 -15.09
CA SER A 184 16.19 13.12 -16.36
C SER A 184 16.31 14.64 -16.24
N LEU A 185 17.14 15.24 -17.09
CA LEU A 185 17.23 16.68 -17.19
C LEU A 185 16.05 17.23 -17.98
N GLY A 186 15.54 18.37 -17.53
CA GLY A 186 14.35 19.00 -18.09
C GLY A 186 13.06 18.36 -17.58
N CYS A 187 11.95 19.03 -17.91
CA CYS A 187 10.61 18.59 -17.58
C CYS A 187 9.77 18.53 -18.86
N PRO A 188 10.01 17.54 -19.75
CA PRO A 188 9.21 17.36 -20.96
C PRO A 188 7.85 16.76 -20.55
N PHE A 189 7.00 17.53 -19.87
CA PHE A 189 5.69 17.07 -19.47
C PHE A 189 4.69 17.33 -20.59
N SER A 190 4.02 16.27 -21.06
CA SER A 190 2.97 16.40 -22.07
C SER A 190 1.62 16.01 -21.47
N PHE A 191 0.82 17.02 -21.11
CA PHE A 191 -0.57 16.85 -20.68
C PHE A 191 -1.46 16.20 -21.73
N SER A 192 -1.06 16.25 -23.00
CA SER A 192 -1.86 15.79 -24.13
C SER A 192 -1.74 14.29 -24.40
N VAL A 193 -0.88 13.56 -23.67
CA VAL A 193 -0.65 12.14 -23.91
C VAL A 193 -1.29 11.32 -22.79
N ASP A 194 -2.42 10.68 -23.12
CA ASP A 194 -2.94 9.58 -22.32
C ASP A 194 -2.08 8.33 -22.58
N PHE A 195 -1.22 7.98 -21.62
CA PHE A 195 -0.35 6.80 -21.69
C PHE A 195 -1.11 5.47 -21.64
N CYS A 196 -2.38 5.49 -21.24
CA CYS A 196 -3.25 4.33 -21.34
C CYS A 196 -3.85 4.14 -22.73
N LYS A 197 -3.94 5.22 -23.53
CA LYS A 197 -4.53 5.26 -24.87
C LYS A 197 -3.60 5.88 -25.92
N LYS A 198 -2.29 5.72 -25.73
CA LYS A 198 -1.30 6.36 -26.60
C LYS A 198 -1.50 5.87 -28.06
N PRO A 199 -1.67 6.76 -29.04
CA PRO A 199 -1.93 6.38 -30.43
C PRO A 199 -0.89 5.39 -30.97
N GLY A 200 -1.34 4.34 -31.63
CA GLY A 200 -0.47 3.30 -32.18
C GLY A 200 0.09 2.31 -31.16
N SER A 201 -0.34 2.36 -29.89
CA SER A 201 0.09 1.41 -28.86
C SER A 201 -1.11 0.77 -28.14
N LYS A 202 -0.93 -0.46 -27.64
CA LYS A 202 -1.94 -1.16 -26.82
C LYS A 202 -1.89 -0.63 -25.38
N ASN A 203 -3.01 -0.77 -24.67
CA ASN A 203 -3.08 -0.49 -23.23
C ASN A 203 -1.91 -1.22 -22.51
N PRO A 204 -1.07 -0.50 -21.75
CA PRO A 204 0.12 -1.07 -21.12
C PRO A 204 -0.21 -2.05 -19.99
N CYS A 205 -1.40 -1.95 -19.37
CA CYS A 205 -1.83 -2.85 -18.33
C CYS A 205 -2.40 -4.13 -18.92
N LYS A 206 -1.77 -5.26 -18.60
CA LYS A 206 -2.17 -6.59 -19.08
C LYS A 206 -3.21 -7.21 -18.15
N ASN A 207 -3.80 -8.30 -18.61
CA ASN A 207 -4.58 -9.22 -17.79
C ASN A 207 -5.72 -8.57 -16.97
N GLY A 208 -6.38 -7.56 -17.54
CA GLY A 208 -7.51 -6.87 -16.91
C GLY A 208 -7.11 -5.84 -15.85
N GLY A 209 -5.83 -5.50 -15.72
CA GLY A 209 -5.38 -4.40 -14.86
C GLY A 209 -5.96 -3.06 -15.30
N ILE A 210 -6.32 -2.21 -14.33
CA ILE A 210 -6.88 -0.88 -14.61
C ILE A 210 -5.72 0.09 -14.86
N CYS A 211 -5.72 0.70 -16.03
CA CYS A 211 -4.69 1.69 -16.40
C CYS A 211 -5.11 3.09 -15.97
N SER A 212 -4.19 3.80 -15.34
CA SER A 212 -4.29 5.24 -15.10
C SER A 212 -3.05 5.95 -15.65
N SER A 213 -3.25 7.05 -16.37
CA SER A 213 -2.15 7.88 -16.85
C SER A 213 -1.54 8.64 -15.68
N TYR A 214 -0.22 8.58 -15.55
CA TYR A 214 0.49 9.14 -14.41
C TYR A 214 1.88 9.64 -14.82
N HIS A 215 2.11 10.95 -14.66
CA HIS A 215 3.34 11.68 -14.97
C HIS A 215 4.26 11.07 -16.04
N ASN A 216 4.01 11.41 -17.31
CA ASN A 216 4.78 10.90 -18.46
C ASN A 216 4.88 9.37 -18.54
N SER A 217 3.97 8.66 -17.88
CA SER A 217 3.95 7.21 -17.73
C SER A 217 2.52 6.74 -17.45
N PHE A 218 2.38 5.46 -17.10
CA PHE A 218 1.15 4.82 -16.67
C PHE A 218 1.35 4.14 -15.31
N HIS A 219 0.26 3.97 -14.58
CA HIS A 219 0.16 3.11 -13.41
C HIS A 219 -0.92 2.06 -13.65
N CYS A 220 -0.59 0.79 -13.36
CA CYS A 220 -1.52 -0.32 -13.46
C CYS A 220 -1.98 -0.75 -12.07
N ASP A 221 -3.27 -0.66 -11.80
CA ASP A 221 -3.88 -1.29 -10.63
C ASP A 221 -4.18 -2.77 -10.95
N CYS A 222 -3.38 -3.65 -10.34
CA CYS A 222 -3.53 -5.11 -10.47
C CYS A 222 -4.36 -5.72 -9.33
N SER A 223 -4.90 -4.90 -8.40
CA SER A 223 -5.53 -5.36 -7.14
C SER A 223 -6.70 -6.33 -7.39
N ASP A 224 -7.46 -6.11 -8.47
CA ASP A 224 -8.64 -6.92 -8.82
C ASP A 224 -8.31 -8.06 -9.80
N THR A 225 -7.02 -8.37 -9.98
CA THR A 225 -6.54 -9.44 -10.87
C THR A 225 -5.70 -10.46 -10.08
N PRO A 226 -5.49 -11.70 -10.55
CA PRO A 226 -4.53 -12.61 -9.94
C PRO A 226 -3.06 -12.28 -10.31
N PHE A 227 -2.82 -11.17 -11.01
CA PHE A 227 -1.53 -10.76 -11.52
C PHE A 227 -0.93 -9.62 -10.69
N ASP A 228 0.35 -9.37 -10.93
CA ASP A 228 1.20 -8.39 -10.26
C ASP A 228 2.28 -7.88 -11.24
N GLY A 229 3.09 -6.92 -10.79
CA GLY A 229 4.12 -6.24 -11.56
C GLY A 229 3.61 -4.95 -12.21
N ILE A 230 4.55 -4.17 -12.73
CA ILE A 230 4.32 -2.80 -13.24
C ILE A 230 3.24 -2.73 -14.32
N SER A 231 3.03 -3.82 -15.08
CA SER A 231 2.00 -3.94 -16.13
C SER A 231 1.02 -5.09 -15.88
N CYS A 232 0.91 -5.56 -14.63
CA CYS A 232 0.13 -6.76 -14.27
C CYS A 232 0.53 -7.99 -15.11
N GLN A 233 1.81 -8.08 -15.47
CA GLN A 233 2.32 -9.09 -16.41
C GLN A 233 2.71 -10.41 -15.72
N GLN A 234 2.89 -10.39 -14.40
CA GLN A 234 3.38 -11.53 -13.63
C GLN A 234 2.19 -12.18 -12.94
N LYS A 235 2.06 -13.51 -13.01
CA LYS A 235 1.14 -14.28 -12.17
C LYS A 235 1.97 -14.96 -11.09
N PRO A 236 2.10 -14.40 -9.88
CA PRO A 236 2.92 -15.01 -8.84
C PRO A 236 2.44 -16.44 -8.54
N ARG A 237 3.39 -17.35 -8.34
CA ARG A 237 3.06 -18.73 -7.95
C ARG A 237 2.42 -18.72 -6.55
N PRO A 238 1.25 -19.39 -6.37
CA PRO A 238 0.68 -19.63 -5.05
C PRO A 238 1.67 -20.38 -4.15
N LEU A 239 1.71 -20.00 -2.88
CA LEU A 239 2.39 -20.73 -1.83
C LEU A 239 1.35 -21.47 -0.98
N PRO A 240 1.42 -22.81 -0.90
CA PRO A 240 0.52 -23.58 -0.05
C PRO A 240 0.96 -23.55 1.41
N PHE A 241 -0.03 -23.47 2.30
CA PHE A 241 0.05 -23.53 3.76
C PHE A 241 -0.82 -24.71 4.26
N PRO A 242 -0.37 -25.97 4.12
CA PRO A 242 -1.15 -27.16 4.49
C PRO A 242 -1.21 -27.38 6.01
N LEU A 243 -2.15 -28.18 6.52
CA LEU A 243 -2.11 -28.67 7.92
C LEU A 243 -1.83 -30.18 7.91
N PRO A 244 -1.18 -30.77 8.93
CA PRO A 244 -0.66 -30.15 10.16
C PRO A 244 0.67 -29.39 9.98
N GLU A 245 1.40 -29.68 8.90
CA GLU A 245 2.70 -29.07 8.56
C GLU A 245 2.52 -27.77 7.76
N SER A 246 2.00 -26.73 8.40
CA SER A 246 1.89 -25.42 7.73
C SER A 246 3.25 -24.77 7.67
N LEU A 247 3.73 -24.55 6.44
CA LEU A 247 4.84 -23.68 6.14
C LEU A 247 4.55 -22.33 6.78
N SER A 248 5.21 -22.00 7.87
CA SER A 248 5.04 -20.71 8.53
C SER A 248 6.30 -19.89 8.36
N ALA A 249 6.14 -18.57 8.24
CA ALA A 249 7.26 -17.66 8.14
C ALA A 249 7.16 -16.63 9.25
N LYS A 250 8.27 -16.44 9.96
CA LYS A 250 8.36 -15.54 11.10
C LYS A 250 9.60 -14.67 10.94
N PHE A 251 9.39 -13.39 10.73
CA PHE A 251 10.47 -12.44 10.54
C PHE A 251 10.64 -11.63 11.81
N HIS A 252 11.87 -11.56 12.32
CA HIS A 252 12.25 -10.73 13.44
C HIS A 252 13.27 -9.67 12.98
N PHE A 253 13.06 -8.43 13.40
CA PHE A 253 13.87 -7.26 13.04
C PHE A 253 14.55 -6.70 14.29
N SER A 254 15.83 -6.33 14.17
CA SER A 254 16.57 -5.68 15.25
C SER A 254 15.96 -4.34 15.68
N ASP A 255 15.34 -3.67 14.73
CA ASP A 255 14.78 -2.33 14.85
C ASP A 255 13.26 -2.37 14.64
N SER A 256 12.54 -1.57 15.42
CA SER A 256 11.08 -1.51 15.32
C SER A 256 10.63 -0.59 14.19
N TRP A 257 9.73 -1.03 13.33
CA TRP A 257 9.09 -0.14 12.35
C TRP A 257 7.96 0.61 13.04
N GLN A 258 8.03 1.93 13.04
CA GLN A 258 6.99 2.78 13.62
C GLN A 258 6.13 3.37 12.50
N LEU A 259 4.85 3.02 12.47
CA LEU A 259 3.95 3.30 11.36
C LEU A 259 2.71 4.05 11.83
N GLU A 260 2.40 5.18 11.19
CA GLU A 260 1.07 5.84 11.27
C GLU A 260 0.22 5.57 10.03
N ALA A 261 0.80 4.93 9.01
CA ALA A 261 0.14 4.60 7.76
C ALA A 261 0.61 3.25 7.23
N GLU A 262 -0.35 2.43 6.79
CA GLU A 262 -0.06 1.17 6.12
C GLU A 262 -0.80 1.03 4.79
N ASN A 263 -0.16 0.35 3.85
CA ASN A 263 -0.77 -0.26 2.69
C ASN A 263 -0.49 -1.76 2.76
N LEU A 264 -1.53 -2.57 2.91
CA LEU A 264 -1.43 -4.02 2.93
C LEU A 264 -2.27 -4.62 1.79
N GLU A 265 -1.70 -5.59 1.07
CA GLU A 265 -2.43 -6.36 0.06
C GLU A 265 -2.24 -7.85 0.32
N ILE A 266 -3.34 -8.60 0.39
CA ILE A 266 -3.35 -10.05 0.55
C ILE A 266 -4.24 -10.69 -0.52
N LYS A 267 -3.68 -11.61 -1.32
CA LYS A 267 -4.46 -12.50 -2.17
C LYS A 267 -4.35 -13.92 -1.64
N PHE A 268 -5.47 -14.46 -1.17
CA PHE A 268 -5.52 -15.72 -0.45
C PHE A 268 -6.65 -16.60 -0.94
N ARG A 269 -6.49 -17.91 -0.78
CA ARG A 269 -7.52 -18.92 -1.04
C ARG A 269 -7.59 -19.85 0.17
N PRO A 270 -8.63 -19.77 1.01
CA PRO A 270 -8.78 -20.67 2.13
C PRO A 270 -9.11 -22.10 1.65
N LYS A 271 -8.61 -23.10 2.37
CA LYS A 271 -8.96 -24.52 2.22
C LYS A 271 -9.48 -25.06 3.55
N LEU A 272 -10.49 -24.40 4.11
CA LEU A 272 -11.14 -24.76 5.37
C LEU A 272 -11.94 -26.09 5.24
N GLY A 273 -11.26 -27.22 5.02
CA GLY A 273 -11.84 -28.55 4.80
C GLY A 273 -13.00 -28.90 5.76
N THR A 274 -14.06 -29.46 5.19
CA THR A 274 -15.24 -30.10 5.82
C THR A 274 -14.94 -30.74 7.18
N THR A 275 -15.66 -30.50 8.27
CA THR A 275 -17.07 -30.11 8.50
C THR A 275 -17.20 -28.68 9.06
N LEU A 276 -17.81 -27.78 8.28
CA LEU A 276 -18.24 -26.45 8.79
C LEU A 276 -19.11 -26.57 10.07
N ASN A 277 -19.75 -27.72 10.31
CA ASN A 277 -20.60 -27.95 11.49
C ASN A 277 -19.84 -28.09 12.82
N GLU A 278 -18.56 -28.46 12.82
CA GLU A 278 -17.72 -28.43 14.04
C GLU A 278 -16.92 -27.13 14.17
N LEU A 279 -16.54 -26.53 13.03
CA LEU A 279 -15.77 -25.28 12.97
C LEU A 279 -16.62 -24.03 13.29
N ASN A 280 -17.91 -24.03 12.95
CA ASN A 280 -18.83 -22.92 13.25
C ASN A 280 -19.21 -22.83 14.74
N LYS A 281 -18.98 -23.88 15.55
CA LYS A 281 -19.29 -23.88 16.99
C LYS A 281 -18.19 -23.26 17.85
N GLN A 282 -16.99 -23.06 17.30
CA GLN A 282 -15.86 -22.50 18.02
C GLN A 282 -15.49 -21.15 17.40
N LYS A 283 -15.38 -20.09 18.21
CA LYS A 283 -14.90 -18.75 17.81
C LYS A 283 -13.42 -18.82 17.39
N LYS A 284 -13.13 -19.46 16.26
CA LYS A 284 -11.77 -19.65 15.75
C LYS A 284 -11.39 -18.50 14.84
N LEU A 285 -10.15 -18.02 14.99
CA LEU A 285 -9.55 -17.01 14.12
C LEU A 285 -8.37 -17.62 13.37
N PHE A 286 -8.47 -17.76 12.04
CA PHE A 286 -7.41 -18.27 11.18
C PHE A 286 -6.53 -17.11 10.71
N VAL A 287 -5.31 -17.05 11.22
CA VAL A 287 -4.39 -15.93 11.07
C VAL A 287 -3.81 -15.86 9.66
N LEU A 288 -4.01 -14.74 8.96
CA LEU A 288 -3.33 -14.45 7.69
C LEU A 288 -1.98 -13.76 7.94
N ILE A 289 -1.98 -12.72 8.77
CA ILE A 289 -0.80 -12.01 9.23
C ILE A 289 -0.98 -11.60 10.69
N ASP A 290 0.09 -11.66 11.45
CA ASP A 290 0.14 -11.27 12.84
C ASP A 290 1.47 -10.58 13.14
N THR A 291 1.42 -9.44 13.81
CA THR A 291 2.62 -8.67 14.13
C THR A 291 2.78 -8.49 15.63
N LYS A 292 4.01 -8.25 16.06
CA LYS A 292 4.30 -7.94 17.46
C LYS A 292 5.43 -6.93 17.55
N SER A 293 5.35 -6.08 18.55
CA SER A 293 6.45 -5.22 18.99
C SER A 293 7.08 -5.79 20.26
N ASP A 294 8.41 -5.84 20.28
CA ASP A 294 9.22 -6.19 21.44
C ASP A 294 9.76 -4.88 22.05
N ILE A 295 8.89 -4.01 22.56
CA ILE A 295 9.35 -2.87 23.38
C ILE A 295 9.66 -3.41 24.78
N ILE A 296 10.91 -3.18 25.20
CA ILE A 296 11.73 -3.84 26.24
C ILE A 296 11.22 -3.72 27.70
N ASN A 297 9.96 -3.38 27.94
CA ASN A 297 9.43 -3.35 29.30
C ASN A 297 8.71 -4.66 29.63
N GLU A 298 9.41 -5.53 30.35
CA GLU A 298 9.10 -6.89 30.82
C GLU A 298 7.83 -7.07 31.69
N LYS A 299 6.79 -6.26 31.50
CA LYS A 299 5.47 -6.57 32.06
C LYS A 299 4.52 -6.84 30.90
N ASP A 300 4.36 -8.13 30.62
CA ASP A 300 3.35 -8.68 29.72
C ASP A 300 2.00 -7.97 29.95
N GLU A 301 1.57 -7.16 28.96
CA GLU A 301 0.19 -7.06 28.45
C GLU A 301 0.01 -5.95 27.39
N ASP A 302 0.97 -5.01 27.23
CA ASP A 302 0.85 -3.85 26.32
C ASP A 302 1.63 -3.98 24.99
N LYS A 303 1.61 -5.15 24.35
CA LYS A 303 2.35 -5.36 23.09
C LYS A 303 1.53 -4.85 21.90
N GLN A 304 2.10 -3.89 21.18
CA GLN A 304 1.51 -3.37 19.94
C GLN A 304 1.41 -4.48 18.88
N ARG A 305 0.34 -4.45 18.09
CA ARG A 305 -0.04 -5.58 17.22
C ARG A 305 -0.93 -5.14 16.08
N LEU A 306 -0.72 -5.75 14.92
CA LEU A 306 -1.66 -5.81 13.81
C LEU A 306 -1.97 -7.29 13.54
N LEU A 307 -3.21 -7.68 13.76
CA LEU A 307 -3.72 -9.02 13.50
C LEU A 307 -4.78 -8.98 12.41
N ILE A 308 -4.62 -9.81 11.39
CA ILE A 308 -5.65 -10.05 10.37
C ILE A 308 -5.96 -11.53 10.33
N ALA A 309 -7.23 -11.87 10.54
CA ALA A 309 -7.68 -13.25 10.60
C ALA A 309 -9.05 -13.45 9.96
N ILE A 310 -9.28 -14.66 9.44
CA ILE A 310 -10.57 -15.13 8.95
C ILE A 310 -11.31 -15.78 10.12
N THR A 311 -12.57 -15.44 10.33
CA THR A 311 -13.37 -16.08 11.38
C THR A 311 -13.85 -17.46 10.93
N GLY A 312 -14.13 -18.36 11.86
CA GLY A 312 -14.73 -19.68 11.55
C GLY A 312 -16.04 -19.59 10.77
N SER A 313 -16.78 -18.49 10.90
CA SER A 313 -18.01 -18.21 10.16
C SER A 313 -17.80 -17.60 8.75
N GLY A 314 -16.55 -17.49 8.29
CA GLY A 314 -16.23 -16.87 6.99
C GLY A 314 -16.25 -15.33 7.00
N GLY A 315 -16.12 -14.72 8.18
CA GLY A 315 -15.91 -13.28 8.34
C GLY A 315 -14.43 -12.89 8.26
N LEU A 316 -14.16 -11.59 8.27
CA LEU A 316 -12.80 -11.04 8.36
C LEU A 316 -12.68 -10.14 9.59
N ILE A 317 -11.61 -10.31 10.36
CA ILE A 317 -11.25 -9.41 11.47
C ILE A 317 -9.89 -8.78 11.18
N VAL A 318 -9.81 -7.46 11.40
CA VAL A 318 -8.57 -6.70 11.48
C VAL A 318 -8.53 -6.03 12.85
N HIS A 319 -7.48 -6.28 13.62
CA HIS A 319 -7.34 -5.78 14.97
C HIS A 319 -5.99 -5.10 15.15
N TRP A 320 -6.02 -3.89 15.69
CA TRP A 320 -4.85 -3.10 16.05
C TRP A 320 -4.78 -2.91 17.56
N VAL A 321 -3.55 -3.02 18.08
CA VAL A 321 -3.14 -2.48 19.37
C VAL A 321 -2.03 -1.47 19.09
N PHE A 322 -2.31 -0.20 19.30
CA PHE A 322 -1.39 0.91 19.06
C PHE A 322 -0.57 1.23 20.32
N GLN A 323 0.41 2.12 20.16
CA GLN A 323 1.13 2.71 21.29
C GLN A 323 0.17 3.30 22.33
N GLY A 324 0.45 3.07 23.61
CA GLY A 324 -0.45 3.46 24.71
C GLY A 324 -1.62 2.49 24.93
N ASN A 325 -1.57 1.30 24.32
CA ASN A 325 -2.60 0.25 24.41
C ASN A 325 -3.99 0.70 23.90
N GLU A 326 -4.01 1.65 22.96
CA GLU A 326 -5.24 2.00 22.26
C GLU A 326 -5.60 0.88 21.28
N GLN A 327 -6.80 0.32 21.40
CA GLN A 327 -7.25 -0.79 20.57
C GLN A 327 -8.31 -0.35 19.57
N SER A 328 -8.24 -0.91 18.36
CA SER A 328 -9.30 -0.76 17.37
C SER A 328 -9.50 -2.08 16.63
N THR A 329 -10.76 -2.44 16.39
CA THR A 329 -11.12 -3.67 15.68
C THR A 329 -12.11 -3.33 14.57
N PHE A 330 -11.78 -3.78 13.36
CA PHE A 330 -12.70 -3.84 12.23
C PHE A 330 -13.18 -5.29 12.09
N ASN A 331 -14.49 -5.50 12.07
CA ASN A 331 -15.10 -6.82 11.90
C ASN A 331 -16.06 -6.78 10.71
N LEU A 332 -15.79 -7.58 9.69
CA LEU A 332 -16.65 -7.79 8.54
C LEU A 332 -17.22 -9.20 8.57
N SER A 333 -18.32 -9.35 9.31
CA SER A 333 -19.01 -10.64 9.43
C SER A 333 -19.67 -11.08 8.12
N SER A 334 -20.05 -10.13 7.25
CA SER A 334 -20.67 -10.39 5.95
C SER A 334 -19.67 -10.68 4.82
N ALA A 335 -18.41 -10.98 5.15
CA ALA A 335 -17.36 -11.19 4.16
C ALA A 335 -17.61 -12.42 3.26
N ASN A 336 -18.35 -13.42 3.77
CA ASN A 336 -18.67 -14.66 3.07
C ASN A 336 -17.43 -15.35 2.46
N ILE A 337 -16.32 -15.31 3.20
CA ILE A 337 -15.08 -16.02 2.89
C ILE A 337 -15.35 -17.50 3.15
N THR A 338 -15.72 -18.22 2.10
CA THR A 338 -16.17 -19.62 2.21
C THR A 338 -15.06 -20.59 1.80
N ASN A 339 -15.23 -21.87 2.15
CA ASN A 339 -14.29 -22.95 1.81
C ASN A 339 -14.33 -23.37 0.32
N ASN A 340 -14.75 -22.50 -0.59
CA ASN A 340 -15.11 -22.89 -1.96
C ASN A 340 -13.95 -22.83 -2.97
N ILE A 341 -12.69 -22.89 -2.50
CA ILE A 341 -11.51 -22.93 -3.40
C ILE A 341 -11.38 -21.63 -4.24
N HIS A 342 -12.11 -20.56 -3.92
CA HIS A 342 -12.02 -19.28 -4.60
C HIS A 342 -10.91 -18.39 -4.04
N TRP A 343 -10.36 -17.54 -4.92
CA TRP A 343 -9.38 -16.53 -4.56
C TRP A 343 -10.10 -15.29 -4.04
N HIS A 344 -9.68 -14.81 -2.89
CA HIS A 344 -10.09 -13.54 -2.31
C HIS A 344 -8.96 -12.52 -2.44
N SER A 345 -9.32 -11.25 -2.60
CA SER A 345 -8.40 -10.10 -2.67
C SER A 345 -8.74 -9.09 -1.58
N LEU A 346 -7.84 -8.93 -0.63
CA LEU A 346 -7.92 -7.98 0.47
C LEU A 346 -6.90 -6.86 0.26
N LYS A 347 -7.36 -5.61 0.29
CA LYS A 347 -6.53 -4.41 0.33
C LYS A 347 -6.91 -3.60 1.56
N LEU A 348 -5.94 -3.21 2.36
CA LEU A 348 -6.12 -2.35 3.52
C LEU A 348 -5.22 -1.12 3.38
N ILE A 349 -5.83 0.05 3.58
CA ILE A 349 -5.16 1.35 3.53
C ILE A 349 -5.50 2.05 4.83
N ARG A 350 -4.49 2.31 5.68
CA ARG A 350 -4.65 3.14 6.88
C ARG A 350 -3.84 4.43 6.75
N ARG A 351 -4.44 5.56 7.15
CA ARG A 351 -3.83 6.88 7.24
C ARG A 351 -4.23 7.51 8.58
N GLY A 352 -3.37 7.36 9.58
CA GLY A 352 -3.66 7.77 10.96
C GLY A 352 -4.93 7.09 11.49
N GLN A 353 -5.94 7.91 11.77
CA GLN A 353 -7.24 7.47 12.29
C GLN A 353 -8.18 6.94 11.22
N ARG A 354 -7.89 7.09 9.93
CA ARG A 354 -8.81 6.64 8.87
C ARG A 354 -8.30 5.34 8.26
N MET A 355 -9.20 4.40 8.04
CA MET A 355 -8.92 3.20 7.26
C MET A 355 -9.93 3.00 6.14
N ALA A 356 -9.46 2.41 5.03
CA ALA A 356 -10.25 1.88 3.94
C ALA A 356 -9.80 0.44 3.66
N LEU A 357 -10.76 -0.48 3.59
CA LEU A 357 -10.55 -1.90 3.35
C LEU A 357 -11.37 -2.30 2.12
N LYS A 358 -10.73 -2.93 1.15
CA LYS A 358 -11.39 -3.52 -0.01
C LYS A 358 -11.32 -5.04 0.11
N LEU A 359 -12.46 -5.72 0.11
CA LEU A 359 -12.52 -7.17 0.00
C LEU A 359 -13.32 -7.53 -1.25
N ASP A 360 -12.72 -8.29 -2.16
CA ASP A 360 -13.34 -8.81 -3.39
C ASP A 360 -14.09 -7.74 -4.20
N GLY A 361 -13.45 -6.59 -4.40
CA GLY A 361 -14.04 -5.48 -5.16
C GLY A 361 -14.80 -4.46 -4.31
N LYS A 362 -15.23 -4.82 -3.10
CA LYS A 362 -16.11 -3.99 -2.26
C LYS A 362 -15.34 -3.20 -1.20
N TRP A 363 -15.50 -1.88 -1.20
CA TRP A 363 -14.88 -0.99 -0.23
C TRP A 363 -15.68 -0.86 1.06
N HIS A 364 -14.97 -0.77 2.18
CA HIS A 364 -15.44 -0.55 3.52
C HIS A 364 -14.54 0.48 4.20
N ASN A 365 -15.12 1.56 4.71
CA ASN A 365 -14.36 2.64 5.34
C ASN A 365 -14.71 2.71 6.84
N GLN A 366 -13.74 3.03 7.68
CA GLN A 366 -13.96 3.21 9.11
C GLN A 366 -13.00 4.28 9.66
N SER A 367 -13.48 5.05 10.62
CA SER A 367 -12.60 5.82 11.51
C SER A 367 -12.24 4.95 12.71
N LEU A 368 -10.95 4.86 12.99
CA LEU A 368 -10.41 4.22 14.18
C LEU A 368 -10.66 5.12 15.38
N ASN A 369 -11.01 4.51 16.51
CA ASN A 369 -11.25 5.25 17.73
C ASN A 369 -9.92 5.80 18.24
N ASN A 370 -9.91 7.07 18.63
CA ASN A 370 -8.74 7.75 19.15
C ASN A 370 -9.12 8.55 20.38
N ILE A 371 -8.42 8.32 21.49
CA ILE A 371 -8.68 9.04 22.74
C ILE A 371 -7.67 10.18 22.85
N GLY A 372 -8.14 11.41 22.68
CA GLY A 372 -7.34 12.61 22.95
C GLY A 372 -6.46 13.10 21.80
N ASN A 373 -6.81 12.82 20.55
CA ASN A 373 -6.13 13.32 19.34
C ASN A 373 -4.64 12.97 19.27
N LYS A 374 -4.22 11.84 19.85
CA LYS A 374 -2.83 11.35 19.78
C LYS A 374 -2.56 10.65 18.45
N PRO A 375 -1.33 10.60 17.92
CA PRO A 375 -1.06 9.81 16.73
C PRO A 375 -1.22 8.30 17.01
N LEU A 376 -1.92 7.59 16.12
CA LEU A 376 -2.07 6.13 16.19
C LEU A 376 -0.84 5.45 15.57
N ILE A 377 0.17 5.24 16.40
CA ILE A 377 1.45 4.63 16.00
C ILE A 377 1.39 3.11 16.24
N LEU A 378 1.75 2.34 15.21
CA LEU A 378 1.93 0.90 15.25
C LEU A 378 3.42 0.57 15.13
N SER A 379 3.96 -0.09 16.15
CA SER A 379 5.33 -0.61 16.20
C SER A 379 5.37 -2.08 15.79
N ILE A 380 6.33 -2.46 14.95
CA ILE A 380 6.51 -3.84 14.47
C ILE A 380 7.98 -4.23 14.54
N ASN A 381 8.29 -5.28 15.30
CA ASN A 381 9.61 -5.94 15.31
C ASN A 381 9.51 -7.38 14.81
N GLU A 382 8.30 -7.94 14.83
CA GLU A 382 8.06 -9.32 14.46
C GLU A 382 6.83 -9.42 13.56
N ILE A 383 6.94 -10.19 12.48
CA ILE A 383 5.85 -10.47 11.54
C ILE A 383 5.76 -11.97 11.34
N ALA A 384 4.60 -12.54 11.61
CA ALA A 384 4.28 -13.92 11.31
C ALA A 384 3.23 -14.01 10.21
N ILE A 385 3.45 -14.94 9.28
CA ILE A 385 2.54 -15.22 8.17
C ILE A 385 1.88 -16.57 8.41
N ALA A 386 0.57 -16.62 8.22
CA ALA A 386 -0.25 -17.82 8.33
C ALA A 386 -0.20 -18.53 9.70
N GLN A 387 0.35 -17.87 10.73
CA GLN A 387 0.45 -18.41 12.08
C GLN A 387 0.34 -17.28 13.12
N PRO A 388 -0.17 -17.58 14.33
CA PRO A 388 -0.22 -16.61 15.40
C PRO A 388 1.13 -16.34 16.06
N ILE A 389 1.28 -15.13 16.58
CA ILE A 389 2.29 -14.74 17.57
C ILE A 389 1.58 -14.67 18.94
N GLY A 390 1.78 -15.71 19.75
CA GLY A 390 1.17 -15.79 21.08
C GLY A 390 -0.36 -15.73 21.06
N THR A 391 -0.95 -15.19 22.13
CA THR A 391 -2.40 -15.03 22.30
C THR A 391 -2.84 -13.60 21.99
N ALA A 392 -4.07 -13.39 21.51
CA ALA A 392 -4.67 -12.06 21.33
C ALA A 392 -5.82 -11.82 22.30
N LYS A 393 -5.91 -10.60 22.84
CA LYS A 393 -7.12 -10.09 23.51
C LYS A 393 -7.83 -9.15 22.54
N ILE A 394 -9.05 -9.49 22.10
CA ILE A 394 -9.87 -8.61 21.23
C ILE A 394 -11.10 -8.19 22.02
N ALA A 395 -11.31 -6.89 22.18
CA ALA A 395 -12.40 -6.35 23.00
C ALA A 395 -12.46 -7.01 24.40
N ASN A 396 -11.29 -7.15 25.03
CA ASN A 396 -11.07 -7.80 26.34
C ASN A 396 -11.33 -9.32 26.39
N ASN A 397 -11.67 -9.96 25.29
CA ASN A 397 -11.83 -11.42 25.23
C ASN A 397 -10.55 -12.07 24.72
N LEU A 398 -10.08 -13.10 25.42
CA LEU A 398 -9.01 -13.96 24.93
C LEU A 398 -9.52 -14.75 23.73
N GLU A 399 -8.89 -14.53 22.57
CA GLU A 399 -9.25 -15.20 21.33
C GLU A 399 -8.26 -16.33 21.03
N HIS A 400 -8.80 -17.48 20.63
CA HIS A 400 -8.00 -18.61 20.21
C HIS A 400 -7.61 -18.45 18.73
N LEU A 401 -6.32 -18.26 18.49
CA LEU A 401 -5.76 -18.08 17.17
C LEU A 401 -5.28 -19.41 16.59
N PHE A 402 -5.55 -19.61 15.30
CA PHE A 402 -5.21 -20.83 14.55
C PHE A 402 -4.37 -20.48 13.32
N ARG A 403 -3.52 -21.42 12.92
CA ARG A 403 -2.77 -21.32 11.67
C ARG A 403 -3.73 -21.29 10.49
N PHE A 404 -3.42 -20.47 9.48
CA PHE A 404 -4.18 -20.46 8.24
C PHE A 404 -3.89 -21.72 7.43
N HIS A 405 -4.96 -22.30 6.88
CA HIS A 405 -4.90 -23.41 5.95
C HIS A 405 -5.43 -22.97 4.58
N GLY A 406 -4.58 -22.99 3.58
CA GLY A 406 -4.93 -22.52 2.25
C GLY A 406 -3.72 -22.17 1.41
N ASP A 407 -3.90 -21.27 0.45
CA ASP A 407 -2.83 -20.76 -0.40
C ASP A 407 -2.75 -19.23 -0.31
N LEU A 408 -1.53 -18.68 -0.26
CA LEU A 408 -1.27 -17.25 -0.40
C LEU A 408 -0.57 -16.97 -1.72
N ARG A 409 -1.00 -15.94 -2.45
CA ARG A 409 -0.39 -15.52 -3.72
C ARG A 409 0.25 -14.14 -3.62
N ILE A 410 -0.35 -13.22 -2.88
CA ILE A 410 0.23 -11.90 -2.62
C ILE A 410 0.10 -11.67 -1.12
N LEU A 411 1.17 -11.21 -0.49
CA LEU A 411 1.14 -10.62 0.84
C LEU A 411 2.20 -9.52 0.84
N SER A 412 1.75 -8.28 0.72
CA SER A 412 2.63 -7.11 0.76
C SER A 412 2.26 -6.19 1.90
N LEU A 413 3.26 -5.65 2.60
CA LEU A 413 3.12 -4.60 3.59
C LEU A 413 4.02 -3.43 3.19
N ASN A 414 3.43 -2.27 2.98
CA ASN A 414 4.13 -1.03 2.56
C ASN A 414 5.07 -1.25 1.35
N GLY A 415 4.63 -2.07 0.39
CA GLY A 415 5.38 -2.38 -0.82
C GLY A 415 6.49 -3.44 -0.65
N HIS A 416 6.64 -4.05 0.52
CA HIS A 416 7.50 -5.22 0.71
C HIS A 416 6.74 -6.51 0.45
N ASP A 417 7.18 -7.33 -0.53
CA ASP A 417 6.63 -8.68 -0.76
C ASP A 417 7.14 -9.63 0.33
N LEU A 418 6.28 -9.92 1.31
CA LEU A 418 6.62 -10.77 2.46
C LEU A 418 6.68 -12.26 2.09
N LEU A 419 6.18 -12.65 0.90
CA LEU A 419 6.29 -14.03 0.38
C LEU A 419 7.57 -14.26 -0.42
N ARG A 420 8.29 -13.19 -0.82
CA ARG A 420 9.52 -13.27 -1.62
C ARG A 420 10.58 -14.19 -1.00
N PRO A 421 10.94 -14.07 0.30
CA PRO A 421 11.98 -14.92 0.90
C PRO A 421 11.61 -16.40 0.85
N ILE A 422 10.33 -16.71 1.15
CA ILE A 422 9.78 -18.07 1.13
C ILE A 422 9.89 -18.70 -0.27
N ARG A 423 9.62 -17.90 -1.32
CA ARG A 423 9.74 -18.34 -2.73
C ARG A 423 11.17 -18.63 -3.13
N VAL A 424 12.13 -17.81 -2.69
CA VAL A 424 13.55 -17.96 -3.04
C VAL A 424 14.13 -19.22 -2.39
N MET A 425 13.87 -19.45 -1.10
CA MET A 425 14.38 -20.63 -0.39
C MET A 425 13.87 -21.96 -1.00
N LYS A 426 12.59 -22.02 -1.40
CA LYS A 426 12.04 -23.20 -2.08
C LYS A 426 12.74 -23.51 -3.40
N ARG A 427 13.19 -22.50 -4.16
CA ARG A 427 13.93 -22.70 -5.41
C ARG A 427 15.33 -23.28 -5.18
N GLN A 428 16.02 -22.85 -4.12
CA GLN A 428 17.35 -23.36 -3.80
C GLN A 428 17.32 -24.83 -3.36
N LYS A 429 16.34 -25.25 -2.54
CA LYS A 429 16.15 -26.66 -2.17
C LYS A 429 15.75 -27.57 -3.34
N GLY A 430 15.01 -27.04 -4.32
CA GLY A 430 14.66 -27.78 -5.55
C GLY A 430 15.86 -28.09 -6.47
N SER A 431 17.05 -27.56 -6.18
CA SER A 431 18.27 -27.80 -6.95
C SER A 431 19.21 -28.83 -6.31
N SER A 432 18.96 -29.30 -5.07
CA SER A 432 19.94 -30.10 -4.31
C SER A 432 19.44 -31.41 -3.69
N THR A 433 18.22 -31.86 -3.97
CA THR A 433 17.80 -33.23 -3.61
C THR A 433 16.78 -33.78 -4.60
N SER A 434 17.24 -34.72 -5.43
CA SER A 434 16.38 -35.75 -6.02
C SER A 434 15.91 -36.67 -4.89
N SER A 435 14.80 -36.34 -4.27
CA SER A 435 14.07 -37.26 -3.38
C SER A 435 12.60 -37.10 -3.70
N GLN A 436 12.07 -38.18 -4.30
CA GLN A 436 10.71 -38.41 -4.71
C GLN A 436 9.68 -37.83 -3.72
N ILE A 437 9.13 -36.66 -4.04
CA ILE A 437 7.77 -36.35 -3.65
C ILE A 437 6.95 -36.72 -4.86
N GLN A 438 6.23 -37.83 -4.73
CA GLN A 438 5.23 -38.30 -5.66
C GLN A 438 4.23 -37.14 -5.85
N GLU A 439 4.35 -36.45 -6.98
CA GLU A 439 3.28 -35.61 -7.50
C GLU A 439 2.06 -36.51 -7.61
N LEU A 440 1.14 -36.41 -6.65
CA LEU A 440 -0.23 -36.82 -6.87
C LEU A 440 -0.72 -35.93 -8.01
N ASN A 441 -0.65 -36.51 -9.22
CA ASN A 441 -1.32 -36.05 -10.43
C ASN A 441 -2.80 -35.85 -10.12
N LEU A 442 -3.16 -34.67 -9.62
CA LEU A 442 -4.49 -34.12 -9.78
C LEU A 442 -4.46 -33.40 -11.13
N ASN A 443 -4.86 -34.14 -12.16
CA ASN A 443 -5.28 -33.58 -13.44
C ASN A 443 -6.37 -32.53 -13.17
N SER A 444 -5.98 -31.27 -13.05
CA SER A 444 -6.88 -30.14 -13.31
C SER A 444 -6.43 -29.53 -14.63
N SER A 445 -6.88 -30.16 -15.72
CA SER A 445 -7.02 -29.47 -16.99
C SER A 445 -7.95 -28.27 -16.77
N GLU A 446 -7.40 -27.06 -16.65
CA GLU A 446 -8.13 -25.84 -17.01
C GLU A 446 -8.34 -25.91 -18.53
N GLN A 447 -9.36 -26.65 -18.96
CA GLN A 447 -9.87 -26.54 -20.32
C GLN A 447 -10.56 -25.18 -20.45
N VAL A 448 -10.02 -24.36 -21.33
CA VAL A 448 -10.70 -23.20 -21.88
C VAL A 448 -11.86 -23.74 -22.71
N GLU A 449 -13.09 -23.70 -22.16
CA GLU A 449 -14.30 -23.87 -22.97
C GLU A 449 -14.48 -22.63 -23.86
N THR A 450 -13.94 -22.70 -25.08
CA THR A 450 -14.45 -21.90 -26.19
C THR A 450 -15.74 -22.55 -26.67
N THR A 451 -16.90 -22.04 -26.24
CA THR A 451 -18.18 -22.37 -26.87
C THR A 451 -18.22 -21.74 -28.26
N ASN A 452 -17.91 -22.55 -29.28
CA ASN A 452 -18.25 -22.28 -30.66
C ASN A 452 -19.76 -22.46 -30.84
N ILE A 453 -20.52 -21.37 -30.82
CA ILE A 453 -21.90 -21.40 -31.31
C ILE A 453 -21.84 -21.38 -32.83
N LYS A 454 -22.10 -22.54 -33.44
CA LYS A 454 -22.52 -22.64 -34.85
C LYS A 454 -23.88 -21.96 -34.97
N MET A 455 -23.92 -20.77 -35.59
CA MET A 455 -25.18 -20.23 -36.10
C MET A 455 -25.47 -20.87 -37.46
N ASP A 456 -26.56 -21.63 -37.48
CA ASP A 456 -27.13 -22.18 -38.70
C ASP A 456 -27.71 -21.04 -39.56
N ASN A 457 -27.29 -21.03 -40.82
CA ASN A 457 -27.82 -20.17 -41.87
C ASN A 457 -29.25 -20.61 -42.21
N LYS A 458 -30.24 -19.79 -41.88
CA LYS A 458 -31.52 -19.80 -42.61
C LYS A 458 -32.07 -18.38 -42.74
N TYR A 459 -32.27 -18.00 -44.00
CA TYR A 459 -32.89 -16.79 -44.52
C TYR A 459 -32.01 -15.54 -44.67
N ARG A 460 -31.38 -15.49 -45.86
CA ARG A 460 -30.98 -14.28 -46.58
C ARG A 460 -32.18 -13.65 -47.28
N ASN A 461 -32.08 -12.32 -47.45
CA ASN A 461 -32.75 -11.43 -48.42
C ASN A 461 -34.15 -10.92 -48.09
N LEU A 462 -34.27 -9.60 -47.89
CA LEU A 462 -34.80 -8.68 -48.90
C LEU A 462 -34.55 -7.21 -48.52
N SER A 463 -34.57 -6.38 -49.56
CA SER A 463 -33.96 -5.07 -49.73
C SER A 463 -34.94 -3.90 -49.55
N ALA A 464 -34.37 -2.73 -49.21
CA ALA A 464 -34.69 -1.34 -49.58
C ALA A 464 -36.11 -0.72 -49.43
N ASP A 465 -36.05 0.57 -49.03
CA ASP A 465 -36.90 1.72 -49.37
C ASP A 465 -38.43 1.64 -49.20
N HIS A 466 -39.00 2.50 -48.34
CA HIS A 466 -39.79 3.67 -48.76
C HIS A 466 -40.40 4.45 -47.59
N ALA A 467 -40.74 5.70 -47.89
CA ALA A 467 -41.13 6.80 -47.03
C ALA A 467 -42.60 6.84 -46.57
N LEU A 468 -42.84 7.78 -45.65
CA LEU A 468 -44.05 8.62 -45.45
C LEU A 468 -45.29 8.06 -44.71
N LYS A 469 -45.66 8.88 -43.72
CA LYS A 469 -46.99 9.47 -43.43
C LYS A 469 -47.84 8.91 -42.28
N ASN A 470 -48.41 9.92 -41.59
CA ASN A 470 -49.52 9.93 -40.64
C ASN A 470 -49.13 9.56 -39.20
N GLY A 471 -49.29 10.40 -38.18
CA GLY A 471 -50.19 11.53 -37.98
C GLY A 471 -51.00 11.25 -36.73
N GLY A 472 -50.70 11.92 -35.60
CA GLY A 472 -51.32 11.54 -34.32
C GLY A 472 -50.96 12.35 -33.09
N ARG A 473 -51.12 13.68 -33.18
CA ARG A 473 -51.61 14.61 -32.12
C ARG A 473 -50.91 14.64 -30.75
N LEU A 474 -50.15 15.73 -30.56
CA LEU A 474 -49.75 16.34 -29.29
C LEU A 474 -50.95 16.78 -28.43
N ARG A 475 -50.84 16.62 -27.11
CA ARG A 475 -51.43 17.53 -26.12
C ARG A 475 -50.32 18.11 -25.25
N GLN A 476 -50.04 19.39 -25.46
CA GLN A 476 -49.34 20.25 -24.52
C GLN A 476 -50.31 20.62 -23.38
N THR A 477 -49.81 20.65 -22.15
CA THR A 477 -50.24 21.66 -21.17
C THR A 477 -48.99 22.23 -20.52
N THR A 478 -48.86 23.54 -20.68
CA THR A 478 -47.84 24.44 -20.15
C THR A 478 -48.32 25.02 -18.82
N THR A 479 -47.41 25.28 -17.90
CA THR A 479 -47.57 26.37 -16.91
C THR A 479 -46.21 26.98 -16.57
N LYS A 480 -46.21 28.30 -16.40
CA LYS A 480 -45.11 29.28 -16.48
C LYS A 480 -44.42 29.55 -15.14
N LEU A 481 -43.18 30.07 -15.22
CA LEU A 481 -42.43 30.87 -14.21
C LEU A 481 -43.22 32.15 -13.79
N SER A 482 -42.98 32.92 -12.71
CA SER A 482 -41.79 33.42 -11.93
C SER A 482 -42.32 34.21 -10.67
N PRO A 483 -41.62 35.13 -9.96
CA PRO A 483 -40.39 35.07 -9.12
C PRO A 483 -40.51 35.73 -7.69
N GLU A 484 -39.38 35.78 -6.96
CA GLU A 484 -38.96 36.73 -5.88
C GLU A 484 -39.49 36.62 -4.42
N SER A 485 -38.59 36.37 -3.46
CA SER A 485 -38.07 37.36 -2.48
C SER A 485 -37.28 36.71 -1.32
N ASP A 486 -36.22 37.42 -0.87
CA ASP A 486 -35.24 37.09 0.18
C ASP A 486 -35.82 36.97 1.60
N VAL A 487 -35.30 36.06 2.44
CA VAL A 487 -34.93 36.29 3.87
C VAL A 487 -33.93 35.21 4.35
N ALA A 488 -32.89 35.70 5.02
CA ALA A 488 -31.85 35.09 5.87
C ALA A 488 -31.98 33.63 6.36
N LEU A 489 -30.86 32.89 6.32
CA LEU A 489 -30.61 31.72 7.18
C LEU A 489 -29.16 31.69 7.70
N THR A 490 -29.09 31.54 9.02
CA THR A 490 -27.94 31.31 9.90
C THR A 490 -27.37 29.90 9.77
N CYS A 491 -26.15 29.71 10.28
CA CYS A 491 -25.39 28.46 10.36
C CYS A 491 -26.19 27.23 10.82
N THR A 492 -26.08 26.11 10.07
CA THR A 492 -25.81 24.73 10.56
C THR A 492 -25.69 23.75 9.38
N GLU A 493 -24.68 22.88 9.44
CA GLU A 493 -24.52 21.54 8.82
C GLU A 493 -24.77 21.34 7.31
N LEU A 494 -23.79 20.76 6.60
CA LEU A 494 -23.95 19.41 6.01
C LEU A 494 -22.71 18.89 5.28
N ASP A 495 -22.47 17.61 5.54
CA ASP A 495 -21.85 16.62 4.68
C ASP A 495 -22.11 16.82 3.18
N SER A 496 -21.05 16.81 2.39
CA SER A 496 -20.96 16.13 1.09
C SER A 496 -19.64 16.48 0.44
N LEU A 497 -18.84 15.48 0.07
CA LEU A 497 -17.92 15.48 -1.08
C LEU A 497 -17.20 14.12 -1.14
N PHE A 498 -17.96 13.06 -1.41
CA PHE A 498 -17.47 11.84 -2.06
C PHE A 498 -18.46 11.50 -3.16
N SER A 499 -18.27 12.08 -4.35
CA SER A 499 -18.92 11.61 -5.58
C SER A 499 -17.85 11.19 -6.57
N LEU A 500 -17.80 9.87 -6.76
CA LEU A 500 -17.07 9.17 -7.81
C LEU A 500 -17.70 9.51 -9.16
N ASN A 501 -16.88 10.03 -10.09
CA ASN A 501 -17.26 10.09 -11.50
C ASN A 501 -17.14 8.70 -12.14
N ASN A 502 -18.29 8.10 -12.44
CA ASN A 502 -18.45 7.03 -13.43
C ASN A 502 -18.50 7.66 -14.84
N PRO A 503 -17.85 7.05 -15.84
CA PRO A 503 -18.33 7.15 -17.21
C PRO A 503 -18.75 5.76 -17.73
N ARG A 504 -19.97 5.70 -18.27
CA ARG A 504 -20.39 4.74 -19.30
C ARG A 504 -21.11 5.53 -20.40
N PRO A 505 -21.23 4.99 -21.62
CA PRO A 505 -20.46 3.94 -22.28
C PRO A 505 -19.34 4.50 -23.18
#